data_AF-A0A7W8HD13-F1
#
_entry.id   AF-A0A7W8HD13-F1
#
_cell.length_a   1.000
_cell.length_b   1.000
_cell.length_c   1.000
_cell.angle_alpha   90.00
_cell.angle_beta   90.00
_cell.angle_gamma   90.00
#
_symmetry.space_group_name_H-M   'P 1'
#
loop_
_entity.id
_entity.type
_entity.pdbx_description
1 polymer ?
#
loop_
_entity_poly.entity_id
_entity_poly.type
_entity_poly.pdbx_seq_one_letter_code
_entity_poly.pdbx_strand_id
1 'polypeptide(L)'
;MKKEKAAAQQMNREAAQRYQADISSGLSQEQVQERIDSGWTNEMVTEESKTVGQIIKGNLLTYFNLIFAILAILVVAAGSFRSLTFLPVVIANLFIGILPYG
;
A
#
# COMPACT_ATOMS: atom_id res chain seq x y z
N MET A 1 3.60 13.50 -14.18
CA MET A 1 2.53 14.01 -15.07
C MET A 1 1.13 13.49 -14.73
N LYS A 2 0.81 12.17 -14.68
CA LYS A 2 -0.55 11.69 -14.31
C LYS A 2 -0.89 11.86 -12.81
N LYS A 3 0.01 11.46 -11.90
CA LYS A 3 -0.16 11.64 -10.44
C LYS A 3 -0.33 13.10 -10.01
N GLU A 4 0.42 13.99 -10.64
CA GLU A 4 0.37 15.43 -10.38
C GLU A 4 -0.96 16.05 -10.79
N LYS A 5 -1.56 15.58 -11.90
CA LYS A 5 -2.90 16.01 -12.33
C LYS A 5 -4.03 15.47 -11.44
N ALA A 6 -3.94 14.22 -10.97
CA ALA A 6 -4.92 13.64 -10.05
C ALA A 6 -4.90 14.33 -8.67
N ALA A 7 -3.71 14.60 -8.13
CA ALA A 7 -3.54 15.35 -6.88
C ALA A 7 -4.00 16.81 -7.01
N ALA A 8 -3.68 17.47 -8.14
CA ALA A 8 -4.14 18.84 -8.42
C ALA A 8 -5.66 18.93 -8.64
N GLN A 9 -6.29 17.92 -9.24
CA GLN A 9 -7.76 17.84 -9.36
C GLN A 9 -8.42 17.65 -7.99
N GLN A 10 -7.84 16.87 -7.08
CA GLN A 10 -8.39 16.66 -5.75
C GLN A 10 -8.28 17.90 -4.85
N MET A 11 -7.22 18.69 -5.01
CA MET A 11 -7.08 19.99 -4.34
C MET A 11 -8.03 21.08 -4.88
N ASN A 12 -8.61 20.88 -6.07
CA ASN A 12 -9.52 21.82 -6.72
C ASN A 12 -10.96 21.27 -6.86
N ARG A 13 -11.36 20.29 -6.04
CA ARG A 13 -12.77 19.84 -6.00
C ARG A 13 -13.57 20.85 -5.18
N GLU A 14 -14.55 21.49 -5.82
CA GLU A 14 -15.54 22.34 -5.16
C GLU A 14 -16.22 21.57 -4.03
N ALA A 15 -16.29 22.13 -2.82
CA ALA A 15 -16.80 21.42 -1.65
C ALA A 15 -18.16 20.75 -1.94
N ALA A 16 -18.23 19.42 -1.73
CA ALA A 16 -19.45 18.66 -1.96
C ALA A 16 -20.62 19.27 -1.19
N GLN A 17 -21.76 19.48 -1.86
CA GLN A 17 -22.97 19.92 -1.17
C GLN A 17 -23.39 18.87 -0.12
N ARG A 18 -23.47 19.31 1.13
CA ARG A 18 -23.98 18.50 2.23
C ARG A 18 -25.50 18.53 2.21
N TYR A 19 -26.12 17.47 1.71
CA TYR A 19 -27.55 17.25 1.87
C TYR A 19 -27.84 16.73 3.27
N GLN A 20 -28.88 17.27 3.90
CA GLN A 20 -29.46 16.72 5.12
C GLN A 20 -30.50 15.68 4.69
N ALA A 21 -30.01 14.50 4.29
CA ALA A 21 -30.87 13.41 3.85
C ALA A 21 -31.66 12.87 5.06
N ASP A 22 -32.92 12.53 4.84
CA ASP A 22 -33.70 11.80 5.84
C ASP A 22 -33.11 10.40 6.03
N ILE A 23 -33.04 9.96 7.28
CA ILE A 23 -32.40 8.69 7.65
C ILE A 23 -33.19 7.51 7.06
N SER A 24 -34.51 7.66 6.89
CA SER A 24 -35.38 6.63 6.32
C SER A 24 -35.24 6.47 4.81
N SER A 25 -35.03 7.57 4.07
CA SER A 25 -35.07 7.54 2.60
C SER A 25 -33.72 7.71 1.92
N GLY A 26 -32.71 8.26 2.62
CA GLY A 26 -31.42 8.58 2.02
C GLY A 26 -31.49 9.68 0.96
N LEU A 27 -30.55 9.67 0.02
CA LEU A 27 -30.49 10.61 -1.10
C LEU A 27 -31.52 10.24 -2.19
N SER A 28 -32.09 11.26 -2.84
CA SER A 28 -32.92 11.06 -4.03
C SER A 28 -32.07 10.67 -5.25
N GLN A 29 -32.69 10.12 -6.29
CA GLN A 29 -31.98 9.73 -7.51
C GLN A 29 -31.30 10.93 -8.19
N GLU A 30 -31.95 12.10 -8.15
CA GLU A 30 -31.41 13.33 -8.71
C GLU A 30 -30.13 13.77 -7.98
N GLN A 31 -30.13 13.68 -6.64
CA GLN A 31 -28.96 13.99 -5.80
C GLN A 31 -27.81 12.99 -6.01
N VAL A 32 -28.14 11.73 -6.26
CA VAL A 32 -27.13 10.71 -6.62
C VAL A 32 -26.51 11.02 -7.98
N GLN A 33 -27.33 11.37 -8.98
CA GLN A 33 -26.82 11.72 -10.31
C GLN A 33 -25.93 12.97 -10.28
N GLU A 34 -26.34 14.01 -9.54
CA GLU A 34 -25.52 15.22 -9.35
C GLU A 34 -24.14 14.90 -8.74
N ARG A 35 -24.10 13.98 -7.78
CA ARG A 35 -22.83 13.52 -7.18
C ARG A 35 -21.98 12.70 -8.14
N ILE A 36 -22.60 11.90 -9.00
CA ILE A 36 -21.89 11.14 -10.04
C ILE A 36 -21.26 12.10 -11.04
N ASP A 37 -22.05 13.04 -11.56
CA ASP A 37 -21.61 14.04 -12.55
C ASP A 37 -20.52 14.95 -11.99
N SER A 38 -20.57 15.23 -10.67
CA SER A 38 -19.58 16.01 -9.94
C SER A 38 -18.34 15.20 -9.48
N GLY A 39 -18.28 13.89 -9.77
CA GLY A 39 -17.14 13.05 -9.38
C GLY A 39 -16.99 12.80 -7.88
N TRP A 40 -18.09 12.91 -7.12
CA TRP A 40 -18.19 12.62 -5.67
C TRP A 40 -18.56 11.16 -5.39
N THR A 41 -18.35 10.27 -6.37
CA THR A 41 -18.47 8.83 -6.16
C THR A 41 -17.31 8.33 -5.30
N ASN A 42 -17.56 7.27 -4.52
CA ASN A 42 -16.51 6.55 -3.80
C ASN A 42 -15.75 5.61 -4.76
N GLU A 43 -15.33 6.16 -5.90
CA GLU A 43 -14.48 5.42 -6.81
C GLU A 43 -13.10 5.33 -6.18
N MET A 44 -12.63 4.10 -5.95
CA MET A 44 -11.25 3.90 -5.54
C MET A 44 -10.40 4.49 -6.64
N VAL A 45 -9.59 5.49 -6.29
CA VAL A 45 -8.44 5.84 -7.12
C VAL A 45 -7.72 4.52 -7.30
N THR A 46 -7.60 4.07 -8.54
CA THR A 46 -6.75 2.94 -8.89
C THR A 46 -5.33 3.42 -8.60
N GLU A 47 -4.96 3.42 -7.32
CA GLU A 47 -3.59 3.38 -6.89
C GLU A 47 -2.96 2.32 -7.77
N GLU A 48 -1.93 2.70 -8.53
CA GLU A 48 -1.13 1.75 -9.28
C GLU A 48 -0.76 0.64 -8.30
N SER A 49 -1.48 -0.48 -8.35
CA SER A 49 -1.25 -1.60 -7.47
C SER A 49 0.22 -1.91 -7.62
N LYS A 50 0.97 -1.77 -6.52
CA LYS A 50 2.41 -2.01 -6.56
C LYS A 50 2.60 -3.35 -7.24
N THR A 51 3.40 -3.38 -8.29
CA THR A 51 3.67 -4.63 -8.99
C THR A 51 4.29 -5.61 -8.00
N VAL A 52 4.13 -6.92 -8.22
CA VAL A 52 4.74 -7.95 -7.36
C VAL A 52 6.24 -7.67 -7.16
N GLY A 53 6.95 -7.20 -8.20
CA GLY A 53 8.35 -6.78 -8.09
C GLY A 53 8.59 -5.55 -7.21
N GLN A 54 7.69 -4.56 -7.20
CA GLN A 54 7.76 -3.41 -6.29
C GLN A 54 7.49 -3.81 -4.83
N ILE A 55 6.59 -4.78 -4.60
CA ILE A 55 6.34 -5.37 -3.28
C ILE A 55 7.58 -6.13 -2.81
N ILE A 56 8.14 -6.99 -3.65
CA ILE A 56 9.35 -7.76 -3.37
C ILE A 56 10.52 -6.83 -3.05
N LYS A 57 10.78 -5.82 -3.88
CA LYS A 57 11.87 -4.85 -3.65
C LYS A 57 11.66 -4.05 -2.36
N GLY A 58 10.43 -3.62 -2.10
CA GLY A 58 10.09 -2.87 -0.88
C GLY A 58 10.25 -3.67 0.40
N ASN A 59 10.02 -4.99 0.35
CA ASN A 59 10.16 -5.88 1.51
C ASN A 59 11.57 -6.47 1.65
N LEU A 60 12.26 -6.81 0.55
CA LEU A 60 13.65 -7.29 0.58
C LEU A 60 14.64 -6.19 1.00
N LEU A 61 14.47 -4.96 0.53
CA LEU A 61 15.36 -3.83 0.86
C LEU A 61 14.91 -3.07 2.12
N THR A 62 14.44 -3.79 3.13
CA THR A 62 14.11 -3.20 4.44
C THR A 62 15.33 -3.18 5.36
N TYR A 63 15.32 -2.28 6.34
CA TYR A 63 16.39 -2.13 7.34
C TYR A 63 16.74 -3.46 8.04
N PHE A 64 15.74 -4.24 8.43
CA PHE A 64 15.94 -5.53 9.08
C PHE A 64 16.60 -6.56 8.15
N ASN A 65 16.15 -6.65 6.89
CA ASN A 65 16.74 -7.57 5.91
C ASN A 65 18.18 -7.19 5.55
N LEU A 66 18.53 -5.90 5.56
CA LEU A 66 19.91 -5.45 5.41
C LEU A 66 20.79 -5.87 6.59
N ILE A 67 20.31 -5.72 7.83
CA ILE A 67 21.02 -6.19 9.02
C ILE A 67 21.31 -7.69 8.91
N PHE A 68 20.31 -8.48 8.51
CA PHE A 68 20.49 -9.92 8.38
C PHE A 68 21.44 -10.32 7.24
N ALA A 69 21.44 -9.58 6.13
CA ALA A 69 22.42 -9.78 5.06
C ALA A 69 23.85 -9.51 5.55
N ILE A 70 24.08 -8.42 6.31
CA ILE A 70 25.38 -8.10 6.90
C ILE A 70 25.81 -9.19 7.89
N LEU A 71 24.91 -9.63 8.77
CA LEU A 71 25.19 -10.71 9.72
C LEU A 71 25.53 -12.03 9.02
N ALA A 72 24.81 -12.38 7.95
CA ALA A 72 25.10 -13.57 7.17
C ALA A 72 26.51 -13.50 6.53
N ILE A 73 26.89 -12.34 5.96
CA ILE A 73 28.23 -12.12 5.42
C ILE A 73 29.31 -12.27 6.50
N LEU A 74 29.11 -11.65 7.67
CA LEU A 74 30.04 -11.74 8.80
C LEU A 74 30.21 -13.17 9.30
N VAL A 75 29.13 -13.94 9.39
CA VAL A 75 29.15 -15.33 9.85
C VAL A 75 29.83 -16.25 8.84
N VAL A 76 29.59 -16.04 7.54
CA VAL A 76 30.31 -16.74 6.46
C VAL A 76 31.81 -16.41 6.53
N ALA A 77 32.17 -15.14 6.70
CA ALA A 77 33.56 -14.70 6.85
C ALA A 77 34.23 -15.29 8.11
N ALA A 78 33.48 -15.45 9.20
CA ALA A 78 33.95 -16.06 10.44
C ALA A 78 34.03 -17.60 10.39
N GLY A 79 33.49 -18.26 9.36
CA GLY A 79 33.52 -19.72 9.19
C GLY A 79 32.66 -20.51 10.18
N SER A 80 31.86 -19.85 11.02
CA SER A 80 31.04 -20.50 12.05
C SER A 80 29.61 -20.74 11.57
N PHE A 81 29.42 -21.78 10.76
CA PHE A 81 28.09 -22.18 10.27
C PHE A 81 27.10 -22.58 11.38
N ARG A 82 27.59 -22.94 12.57
CA ARG A 82 26.76 -23.23 13.74
C ARG A 82 26.07 -21.97 14.28
N SER A 83 26.60 -20.79 13.97
CA SER A 83 26.00 -19.49 14.31
C SER A 83 24.91 -19.06 13.32
N LEU A 84 24.62 -19.82 12.25
CA LEU A 84 23.53 -19.51 11.31
C LEU A 84 22.12 -19.81 11.85
N THR A 85 21.99 -20.18 13.12
CA THR A 85 20.69 -20.47 13.75
C THR A 85 19.73 -19.28 13.79
N PHE A 86 20.21 -18.05 13.58
CA PHE A 86 19.35 -16.87 13.43
C PHE A 86 18.67 -16.81 12.06
N LEU A 87 19.26 -17.42 11.01
CA LEU A 87 18.81 -17.32 9.61
C LEU A 87 17.35 -17.80 9.38
N PRO A 88 16.86 -18.89 10.01
CA PRO A 88 15.47 -19.30 9.88
C PRO A 88 14.45 -18.24 10.34
N VAL A 89 14.74 -17.51 11.41
CA VAL A 89 13.86 -16.43 11.92
C VAL A 89 13.81 -15.26 10.93
N VAL A 90 14.94 -14.95 10.29
CA VAL A 90 15.04 -13.96 9.21
C VAL A 90 14.17 -14.36 8.04
N ILE A 91 14.33 -15.59 7.58
CA ILE A 91 13.63 -16.13 6.42
C ILE A 91 12.11 -16.11 6.68
N ALA A 92 11.65 -16.48 7.88
CA ALA A 92 10.25 -16.37 8.26
C ALA A 92 9.72 -14.93 8.21
N ASN A 93 10.47 -13.97 8.78
CA ASN A 93 10.10 -12.55 8.72
C ASN A 93 10.07 -11.99 7.28
N LEU A 94 10.93 -12.49 6.40
CA LEU A 94 10.94 -12.14 4.98
C LEU A 94 9.69 -12.66 4.26
N PHE A 95 9.27 -13.90 4.54
CA PHE A 95 8.08 -14.49 3.93
C PHE A 95 6.78 -13.77 4.32
N ILE A 96 6.64 -13.36 5.59
CA ILE A 96 5.45 -12.66 6.08
C ILE A 96 5.25 -11.30 5.37
N GLY A 97 6.34 -10.60 5.03
CA GLY A 97 6.25 -9.30 4.34
C GLY A 97 6.03 -9.39 2.83
N ILE A 98 6.44 -10.50 2.19
CA ILE A 98 6.40 -10.67 0.74
C ILE A 98 5.17 -11.41 0.26
N LEU A 99 4.65 -12.39 1.01
CA LEU A 99 3.51 -13.19 0.57
C LEU A 99 2.20 -12.41 0.79
N PRO A 100 1.57 -11.85 -0.26
CA PRO A 100 0.16 -11.52 -0.17
C PRO A 100 -0.59 -12.84 -0.05
N TYR A 101 -1.21 -13.11 1.09
CA TYR A 101 -2.22 -14.16 1.17
C TYR A 101 -3.35 -13.73 0.22
N GLY A 102 -3.55 -14.49 -0.85
CA GLY A 102 -4.67 -14.33 -1.77
C GLY A 102 -5.97 -14.79 -1.16
#